data_AF-A0A9E0XN48-F1
#
_entry.id   AF-A0A9E0XN48-F1
#
_cell.length_a   1.000
_cell.length_b   1.000
_cell.length_c   1.000
_cell.angle_alpha   90.00
_cell.angle_beta   90.00
_cell.angle_gamma   90.00
#
_symmetry.space_group_name_H-M   'P 1'
#
loop_
_entity.id
_entity.type
_entity.pdbx_description
1 polymer ?
#
loop_
_entity_poly.entity_id
_entity_poly.type
_entity_poly.pdbx_seq_one_letter_code
_entity_poly.pdbx_strand_id
1 'polypeptide(L)' 'DKDPEIRSTTVNSLAAFEGVAQDLLPVLKDKEWAVRMQAVNVLGKFFRDESSSYLQDAADTDSDPEVRKAAERYLSV' A
#
# COMPACT_ATOMS: atom_id res chain seq x y z
N ASP A 1 -14.51 -9.96 10.40
CA ASP A 1 -13.75 -11.20 10.26
C ASP A 1 -12.66 -11.28 11.31
N LYS A 2 -12.69 -12.30 12.18
CA LYS A 2 -11.86 -12.40 13.40
C LYS A 2 -10.94 -13.63 13.39
N ASP A 3 -10.50 -14.08 12.20
CA ASP A 3 -9.59 -15.22 12.11
C ASP A 3 -8.13 -14.78 11.89
N PRO A 4 -7.20 -15.04 12.83
CA PRO A 4 -5.78 -14.79 12.66
C PRO A 4 -5.15 -15.60 11.51
N GLU A 5 -5.68 -16.80 11.23
CA GLU A 5 -5.16 -17.68 10.19
C GLU A 5 -5.35 -17.10 8.79
N ILE A 6 -6.53 -16.54 8.48
CA ILE A 6 -6.82 -15.93 7.17
C ILE A 6 -5.87 -14.75 6.88
N ARG A 7 -5.49 -13.98 7.92
CA ARG A 7 -4.52 -12.89 7.77
C ARG A 7 -3.11 -13.42 7.49
N SER A 8 -2.64 -14.43 8.22
CA SER A 8 -1.30 -14.98 8.01
C SER A 8 -1.17 -15.62 6.63
N THR A 9 -2.20 -16.31 6.14
CA THR A 9 -2.22 -16.87 4.79
C THR A 9 -2.19 -15.77 3.73
N THR A 10 -3.01 -14.71 3.87
CA THR A 10 -3.05 -13.63 2.86
C THR A 10 -1.73 -12.86 2.77
N VAL A 11 -1.11 -12.57 3.92
CA VAL A 11 0.18 -11.87 4.04
C VAL A 11 1.31 -12.71 3.43
N ASN A 12 1.38 -14.00 3.80
CA ASN A 12 2.42 -14.90 3.29
C ASN A 12 2.22 -15.22 1.80
N SER A 13 0.97 -15.29 1.33
CA SER A 13 0.68 -15.47 -0.10
C SER A 13 1.09 -14.25 -0.92
N LEU A 14 0.78 -13.03 -0.49
CA LEU A 14 1.18 -11.80 -1.21
C LEU A 14 2.70 -11.61 -1.24
N ALA A 15 3.41 -11.91 -0.15
CA ALA A 15 4.86 -11.86 -0.10
C ALA A 15 5.54 -12.94 -0.98
N ALA A 16 4.84 -14.04 -1.27
CA ALA A 16 5.34 -15.13 -2.11
C ALA A 16 5.19 -14.88 -3.62
N PHE A 17 4.45 -13.84 -4.03
CA PHE A 17 4.35 -13.44 -5.43
C PHE A 17 5.35 -12.31 -5.70
N GLU A 18 6.49 -12.67 -6.30
CA GLU A 18 7.43 -11.69 -6.86
C GLU A 18 6.69 -10.77 -7.84
N GLY A 19 6.93 -9.45 -7.75
CA GLY A 19 6.37 -8.46 -8.68
C GLY A 19 5.06 -7.78 -8.27
N VAL A 20 4.37 -8.25 -7.21
CA VAL A 20 3.09 -7.65 -6.76
C VAL A 20 3.21 -6.16 -6.47
N ALA A 21 4.33 -5.70 -5.90
CA ALA A 21 4.55 -4.28 -5.66
C ALA A 21 4.52 -3.45 -6.96
N GLN A 22 5.06 -3.98 -8.06
CA GLN A 22 5.07 -3.30 -9.37
C GLN A 22 3.67 -3.27 -9.99
N ASP A 23 2.90 -4.35 -9.84
CA ASP A 23 1.52 -4.45 -10.34
C ASP A 23 0.56 -3.49 -9.62
N LEU A 24 0.91 -3.02 -8.41
CA LEU A 24 0.13 -2.05 -7.65
C LEU A 24 0.42 -0.59 -8.02
N LEU A 25 1.50 -0.31 -8.76
CA LEU A 25 1.85 1.07 -9.14
C LEU A 25 0.79 1.76 -10.01
N PRO A 26 0.15 1.10 -11.00
CA PRO A 26 -0.96 1.70 -11.73
C PRO A 26 -2.17 2.01 -10.84
N VAL A 27 -2.38 1.22 -9.77
CA VAL A 27 -3.52 1.37 -8.84
C VAL A 27 -3.38 2.64 -8.00
N LEU A 28 -2.16 3.13 -7.77
CA LEU A 28 -1.89 4.45 -7.15
C LEU A 28 -2.39 5.63 -7.99
N LYS A 29 -2.83 5.39 -9.23
CA LYS A 29 -3.39 6.43 -10.12
C LYS A 29 -4.89 6.24 -10.36
N ASP A 30 -5.55 5.35 -9.63
CA ASP A 30 -6.98 5.12 -9.78
C ASP A 30 -7.78 6.40 -9.47
N LYS A 31 -8.88 6.59 -10.20
CA LYS A 31 -9.77 7.74 -10.03
C LYS A 31 -10.40 7.77 -8.63
N GLU A 32 -10.62 6.61 -8.03
CA GLU A 32 -11.28 6.47 -6.74
C GLU A 32 -10.24 6.48 -5.61
N TRP A 33 -10.35 7.45 -4.69
CA TRP A 33 -9.37 7.63 -3.63
C TRP A 33 -9.30 6.41 -2.69
N ALA A 34 -10.42 5.72 -2.48
CA ALA A 34 -10.47 4.54 -1.64
C ALA A 34 -9.62 3.39 -2.23
N VAL A 35 -9.55 3.27 -3.55
CA VAL A 35 -8.73 2.27 -4.25
C VAL A 35 -7.25 2.62 -4.12
N ARG A 36 -6.88 3.89 -4.32
CA ARG A 36 -5.51 4.37 -4.11
C ARG A 36 -5.04 4.13 -2.68
N MET A 37 -5.90 4.41 -1.69
CA MET A 37 -5.62 4.15 -0.28
C MET A 37 -5.36 2.65 -0.01
N GLN A 38 -6.10 1.75 -0.66
CA GLN A 38 -5.86 0.31 -0.52
C GLN A 38 -4.49 -0.09 -1.07
N ALA A 39 -4.09 0.44 -2.23
CA ALA A 39 -2.76 0.22 -2.79
C ALA A 39 -1.65 0.72 -1.84
N VAL A 40 -1.78 1.94 -1.31
CA VAL A 40 -0.86 2.49 -0.30
C VAL A 40 -0.76 1.58 0.92
N ASN A 41 -1.88 1.07 1.44
CA ASN A 41 -1.87 0.18 2.61
C ASN A 41 -1.18 -1.17 2.34
N VAL A 42 -1.39 -1.75 1.16
CA VAL A 42 -0.74 -3.02 0.78
C VAL A 42 0.76 -2.80 0.60
N LEU A 43 1.15 -1.78 -0.15
CA LEU A 43 2.54 -1.40 -0.37
C LEU A 43 3.26 -1.09 0.94
N GLY A 44 2.70 -0.22 1.78
CA GLY A 44 3.30 0.14 3.07
C GLY A 44 3.36 -0.99 4.09
N LYS A 45 2.43 -1.96 4.04
CA LYS A 45 2.40 -3.07 5.01
C LYS A 45 3.32 -4.23 4.62
N PHE A 46 3.46 -4.51 3.33
CA PHE A 46 4.13 -5.73 2.85
C PHE A 46 5.38 -5.48 2.02
N PHE A 47 5.49 -4.29 1.43
CA PHE A 47 6.52 -3.94 0.46
C PHE A 47 7.11 -2.56 0.78
N ARG A 48 7.16 -2.19 2.07
CA ARG A 48 7.48 -0.83 2.52
C ARG A 48 8.81 -0.35 1.96
N ASP A 49 9.83 -1.20 2.05
CA ASP A 49 11.18 -0.82 1.66
C ASP A 49 11.27 -0.74 0.12
N GLU A 50 10.67 -1.68 -0.60
CA GLU A 50 10.61 -1.68 -2.08
C GLU A 50 9.76 -0.54 -2.66
N SER A 51 8.77 -0.05 -1.90
CA SER A 51 7.81 0.97 -2.34
C SER A 51 8.00 2.35 -1.70
N SER A 52 9.08 2.53 -0.93
CA SER A 52 9.33 3.76 -0.17
C SER A 52 9.23 5.05 -0.99
N SER A 53 9.75 5.08 -2.22
CA SER A 53 9.66 6.23 -3.12
C SER A 53 8.22 6.51 -3.58
N TYR A 54 7.42 5.47 -3.84
CA TYR A 54 6.01 5.62 -4.23
C TYR A 54 5.14 6.02 -3.05
N LEU A 55 5.45 5.54 -1.85
CA LEU A 55 4.80 5.99 -0.62
C LEU A 55 5.12 7.47 -0.35
N GLN A 56 6.36 7.91 -0.57
CA GLN A 56 6.76 9.32 -0.47
C GLN A 56 5.96 10.18 -1.47
N ASP A 57 5.89 9.78 -2.74
CA ASP A 57 5.12 10.50 -3.77
C ASP A 57 3.64 10.60 -3.41
N ALA A 58 3.03 9.51 -2.92
CA ALA A 58 1.64 9.52 -2.48
C ALA A 58 1.41 10.41 -1.25
N ALA A 59 2.35 10.43 -0.30
CA ALA A 59 2.31 11.31 0.87
C ALA A 59 2.35 12.79 0.48
N ASP A 60 3.20 13.14 -0.49
CA ASP A 60 3.43 14.53 -0.88
C ASP A 60 2.37 15.06 -1.87
N THR A 61 1.84 14.21 -2.76
CA THR A 61 1.14 14.67 -3.96
C THR A 61 -0.28 14.15 -4.15
N ASP A 62 -0.73 13.13 -3.41
CA ASP A 62 -2.08 12.60 -3.63
C ASP A 62 -3.13 13.68 -3.35
N SER A 63 -4.13 13.78 -4.24
CA SER A 63 -5.21 14.76 -4.12
C SER A 63 -6.04 14.59 -2.83
N ASP A 64 -6.19 13.36 -2.34
CA ASP A 64 -7.02 13.05 -1.20
C ASP A 64 -6.21 13.06 0.11
N PRO A 65 -6.63 13.82 1.13
CA PRO A 65 -5.89 13.93 2.38
C PRO A 65 -5.78 12.63 3.17
N GLU A 66 -6.73 11.69 3.03
CA GLU A 66 -6.66 10.41 3.75
C GLU A 66 -5.63 9.47 3.11
N VAL A 67 -5.44 9.53 1.79
CA VAL A 67 -4.38 8.79 1.10
C VAL A 67 -3.00 9.32 1.52
N ARG A 68 -2.81 10.66 1.56
CA ARG A 68 -1.56 11.27 2.02
C ARG A 68 -1.19 10.83 3.44
N LYS A 69 -2.14 10.95 4.38
CA LYS A 69 -1.95 10.50 5.78
C LYS A 69 -1.64 9.02 5.88
N ALA A 70 -2.28 8.18 5.06
CA ALA A 70 -2.01 6.74 5.06
C ALA A 70 -0.56 6.46 4.64
N ALA A 71 -0.07 7.14 3.59
CA ALA A 71 1.30 6.98 3.13
C ALA A 71 2.33 7.50 4.15
N GLU A 72 2.09 8.68 4.75
CA GLU A 72 2.94 9.25 5.81
C GLU A 72 3.13 8.31 7.00
N ARG A 73 2.08 7.57 7.41
CA ARG A 73 2.16 6.60 8.51
C ARG A 73 3.15 5.47 8.27
N TYR A 74 3.41 5.12 7.02
CA TYR A 74 4.40 4.10 6.67
C TYR A 74 5.81 4.69 6.54
N LEU A 75 5.94 6.00 6.31
CA LEU A 75 7.25 6.68 6.20
C LEU A 75 7.78 7.18 7.55
N SER A 76 6.89 7.39 8.53
CA SER A 76 7.27 7.78 9.89
C SER A 76 7.93 6.60 10.62
N VAL A 77 8.99 6.91 11.37
CA VAL A 77 9.89 5.97 12.07
C VAL A 77 9.32 5.56 13.42
#